data_AF-A0A7C6AG87-F1
#
_entry.id   AF-A0A7C6AG87-F1
#
_cell.length_a   1.000
_cell.length_b   1.000
_cell.length_c   1.000
_cell.angle_alpha   90.00
_cell.angle_beta   90.00
_cell.angle_gamma   90.00
#
_symmetry.space_group_name_H-M   'P 1'
#
loop_
_entity.id
_entity.type
_entity.pdbx_description
1 polymer ?
#
loop_
_entity_poly.entity_id
_entity_poly.type
_entity_poly.pdbx_seq_one_letter_code
_entity_poly.pdbx_strand_id
1 'polypeptide(L)'
;MNKYIFSLFLMFLIFCGGPQGPVPGGAQQGPNIAFGTLTEGEIQRFLKVLPTFIEIVEKEGKDLQLDARPGDIMSAFQGMSVLDRQIAALDSRLKAAGMGWNEFWPAYAKTMMAYSALLLDSLKVEMQKGMAENQAQIKQMEELLKDPKIPEAQKNAIKASLEAYKQSTQTLNQMDTIYAKVPQANKDLVRRYFKTINDILNRD
;
A
#
# COMPACT_ATOMS: atom_id res chain seq x y z
N MET A 1 10.39 -7.23 13.50
CA MET A 1 9.52 -7.33 12.31
C MET A 1 9.21 -5.91 11.86
N ASN A 2 9.73 -5.51 10.70
CA ASN A 2 9.70 -4.11 10.26
C ASN A 2 8.24 -3.71 9.97
N LYS A 3 7.74 -2.60 10.55
CA LYS A 3 6.32 -2.19 10.47
C LYS A 3 5.80 -2.08 9.03
N TYR A 4 6.69 -1.84 8.07
CA TYR A 4 6.41 -1.76 6.64
C TYR A 4 6.02 -3.10 6.00
N ILE A 5 6.55 -4.24 6.47
CA ILE A 5 6.31 -5.57 5.89
C ILE A 5 4.88 -6.05 6.19
N PHE A 6 4.37 -5.74 7.38
CA PHE A 6 3.00 -6.10 7.77
C PHE A 6 1.95 -5.25 7.03
N SER A 7 2.28 -3.98 6.74
CA SER A 7 1.42 -3.06 5.99
C SER A 7 1.27 -3.47 4.51
N LEU A 8 2.34 -4.02 3.90
CA LEU A 8 2.31 -4.57 2.54
C LEU A 8 1.52 -5.89 2.43
N PHE A 9 1.57 -6.74 3.46
CA PHE A 9 0.85 -8.03 3.50
C PHE A 9 -0.68 -7.83 3.58
N LEU A 10 -1.15 -6.76 4.24
CA LEU A 10 -2.58 -6.47 4.40
C LEU A 10 -3.24 -5.89 3.15
N MET A 11 -2.49 -5.25 2.25
CA MET A 11 -3.01 -4.73 0.97
C MET A 11 -3.50 -5.84 0.03
N PHE A 12 -2.98 -7.07 0.19
CA PHE A 12 -3.27 -8.19 -0.71
C PHE A 12 -4.62 -8.87 -0.45
N LEU A 13 -5.17 -8.78 0.77
CA LEU A 13 -6.41 -9.48 1.14
C LEU A 13 -7.69 -8.80 0.62
N ILE A 14 -7.61 -7.57 0.11
CA ILE A 14 -8.78 -6.81 -0.35
C ILE A 14 -9.06 -7.02 -1.84
N PHE A 15 -8.06 -7.38 -2.66
CA PHE A 15 -8.22 -7.48 -4.11
C PHE A 15 -8.87 -8.79 -4.62
N CYS A 16 -9.18 -9.75 -3.74
CA CYS A 16 -9.73 -11.06 -4.13
C CYS A 16 -11.08 -11.46 -3.47
N GLY A 17 -11.80 -10.56 -2.77
CA GLY A 17 -12.99 -11.04 -2.03
C GLY A 17 -14.05 -10.05 -1.55
N GLY A 18 -14.15 -8.84 -2.11
CA GLY A 18 -15.23 -7.90 -1.74
C GLY A 18 -16.55 -8.19 -2.48
N PRO A 19 -17.71 -8.21 -1.80
CA PRO A 19 -19.00 -8.49 -2.44
C PRO A 19 -19.38 -7.40 -3.47
N GLN A 20 -19.69 -7.85 -4.68
CA GLN A 20 -20.22 -7.04 -5.78
C GLN A 20 -21.66 -6.61 -5.48
N GLY A 21 -21.83 -5.55 -4.70
CA GLY A 21 -23.12 -4.85 -4.56
C GLY A 21 -23.24 -3.72 -5.60
N PRO A 22 -24.44 -3.46 -6.14
CA PRO A 22 -24.63 -2.38 -7.11
C PRO A 22 -24.47 -1.02 -6.42
N VAL A 23 -23.53 -0.21 -6.91
CA VAL A 23 -23.34 1.18 -6.49
C VAL A 23 -24.49 2.02 -7.07
N PRO A 24 -25.32 2.69 -6.25
CA PRO A 24 -26.29 3.65 -6.75
C PRO A 24 -25.56 4.95 -7.10
N GLY A 25 -25.62 5.39 -8.36
CA GLY A 25 -25.08 6.69 -8.77
C GLY A 25 -24.08 6.68 -9.93
N GLY A 26 -24.10 5.67 -10.80
CA GLY A 26 -23.81 5.86 -12.22
C GLY A 26 -22.49 6.53 -12.58
N ALA A 27 -21.37 5.91 -12.21
CA ALA A 27 -20.21 5.83 -13.08
C ALA A 27 -19.74 4.38 -13.01
N GLN A 28 -19.80 3.65 -14.13
CA GLN A 28 -19.04 2.42 -14.27
C GLN A 28 -17.58 2.76 -13.93
N GLN A 29 -17.10 2.34 -12.76
CA GLN A 29 -15.70 2.45 -12.39
C GLN A 29 -14.93 1.54 -13.36
N GLY A 30 -14.49 2.13 -14.46
CA GLY A 30 -13.71 1.46 -15.49
C GLY A 30 -12.43 0.85 -14.92
N PRO A 31 -11.80 -0.07 -15.65
CA PRO A 31 -10.66 -0.82 -15.17
C PRO A 31 -9.54 0.13 -14.70
N ASN A 32 -9.29 0.11 -13.39
CA ASN A 32 -8.02 0.43 -12.76
C ASN A 32 -7.51 1.89 -12.86
N ILE A 33 -8.33 2.86 -12.43
CA ILE A 33 -8.01 4.31 -12.33
C ILE A 33 -6.63 4.59 -11.70
N ALA A 34 -6.19 3.77 -10.75
CA ALA A 34 -4.89 3.87 -10.08
C ALA A 34 -3.68 3.77 -11.03
N PHE A 35 -3.85 3.18 -12.21
CA PHE A 35 -2.78 3.01 -13.22
C PHE A 35 -2.88 4.02 -14.37
N GLY A 36 -3.84 4.96 -14.32
CA GLY A 36 -3.92 6.07 -15.27
C GLY A 36 -2.78 7.08 -15.11
N THR A 37 -2.59 7.96 -16.10
CA THR A 37 -1.56 9.02 -16.02
C THR A 37 -1.91 10.05 -14.94
N LEU A 38 -0.92 10.38 -14.10
CA LEU A 38 -0.97 11.45 -13.12
C LEU A 38 -0.27 12.69 -13.70
N THR A 39 -0.97 13.81 -13.73
CA THR A 39 -0.44 15.09 -14.21
C THR A 39 0.11 15.95 -13.07
N GLU A 40 0.97 16.91 -13.41
CA GLU A 40 1.54 17.87 -12.45
C GLU A 40 0.43 18.67 -11.72
N GLY A 41 -0.59 19.12 -12.46
CA GLY A 41 -1.71 19.87 -11.88
C GLY A 41 -2.62 19.01 -11.00
N GLU A 42 -2.78 17.71 -11.30
CA GLU A 42 -3.48 16.78 -10.42
C GLU A 42 -2.73 16.61 -9.09
N ILE A 43 -1.43 16.30 -9.12
CA ILE A 43 -0.67 16.05 -7.88
C ILE A 43 -0.54 17.31 -7.02
N GLN A 44 -0.31 18.49 -7.61
CA GLN A 44 -0.18 19.73 -6.83
C GLN A 44 -1.47 20.07 -6.07
N ARG A 45 -2.62 19.99 -6.76
CA ARG A 45 -3.92 20.24 -6.11
C ARG A 45 -4.26 19.15 -5.10
N PHE A 46 -3.93 17.90 -5.42
CA PHE A 46 -4.08 16.78 -4.50
C PHE A 46 -3.31 17.01 -3.20
N LEU A 47 -2.02 17.36 -3.26
CA LEU A 47 -1.19 17.59 -2.07
C LEU A 47 -1.70 18.75 -1.21
N LYS A 48 -2.34 19.74 -1.82
CA LYS A 48 -2.99 20.83 -1.08
C LYS A 48 -4.23 20.37 -0.31
N VAL A 49 -5.01 19.44 -0.87
CA VAL A 49 -6.30 18.98 -0.30
C VAL A 49 -6.14 17.75 0.59
N LEU A 50 -5.09 16.95 0.38
CA LEU A 50 -4.81 15.73 1.14
C LEU A 50 -4.83 15.93 2.67
N PRO A 51 -4.24 16.99 3.25
CA PRO A 51 -4.31 17.21 4.70
C PRO A 51 -5.74 17.28 5.24
N THR A 52 -6.63 17.97 4.52
CA THR A 52 -8.06 18.07 4.88
C THR A 52 -8.75 16.72 4.78
N PHE A 53 -8.44 15.93 3.75
CA PHE A 53 -8.97 14.57 3.65
C PHE A 53 -8.55 13.72 4.84
N ILE A 54 -7.26 13.74 5.22
CA ILE A 54 -6.75 12.99 6.37
C ILE A 54 -7.47 13.43 7.65
N GLU A 55 -7.66 14.74 7.89
CA GLU A 55 -8.41 15.24 9.05
C GLU A 55 -9.86 14.74 9.09
N ILE A 56 -10.54 14.71 7.94
CA ILE A 56 -11.91 14.19 7.84
C ILE A 56 -11.94 12.71 8.21
N VAL A 57 -11.03 11.92 7.65
CA VAL A 57 -10.97 10.48 7.91
C VAL A 57 -10.57 10.18 9.35
N GLU A 58 -9.64 10.93 9.94
CA GLU A 58 -9.25 10.77 11.35
C GLU A 58 -10.41 11.09 12.30
N LYS A 59 -11.18 12.15 12.01
CA LYS A 59 -12.35 12.51 12.80
C LYS A 59 -13.43 11.44 12.71
N GLU A 60 -13.80 11.04 11.49
CA GLU A 60 -14.86 10.08 11.27
C GLU A 60 -14.44 8.67 11.68
N GLY A 61 -13.17 8.30 11.52
CA GLY A 61 -12.60 7.05 12.00
C GLY A 61 -12.65 6.91 13.53
N LYS A 62 -12.41 7.99 14.27
CA LYS A 62 -12.60 8.03 15.73
C LYS A 62 -14.07 7.82 16.12
N ASP A 63 -14.99 8.48 15.42
CA ASP A 63 -16.43 8.34 15.67
C ASP A 63 -16.91 6.89 15.43
N LEU A 64 -16.22 6.15 14.56
CA LEU A 64 -16.50 4.77 14.19
C LEU A 64 -15.69 3.72 14.97
N GLN A 65 -14.85 4.14 15.92
CA GLN A 65 -13.92 3.27 16.67
C GLN A 65 -13.02 2.41 15.75
N LEU A 66 -12.70 2.91 14.56
CA LEU A 66 -11.71 2.28 13.71
C LEU A 66 -10.34 2.53 14.35
N ASP A 67 -9.55 1.47 14.57
CA ASP A 67 -8.17 1.56 15.08
C ASP A 67 -7.27 2.15 13.98
N ALA A 68 -7.50 3.42 13.66
CA ALA A 68 -6.78 4.18 12.67
C ALA A 68 -5.63 4.90 13.37
N ARG A 69 -4.43 4.35 13.20
CA ARG A 69 -3.21 5.03 13.62
C ARG A 69 -2.94 6.21 12.69
N PRO A 70 -2.43 7.35 13.20
CA PRO A 70 -1.94 8.43 12.33
C PRO A 70 -0.94 7.88 11.31
N GLY A 71 -1.13 8.24 10.04
CA GLY A 71 -0.33 7.72 8.92
C GLY A 71 -0.66 6.30 8.45
N ASP A 72 -1.59 5.58 9.09
CA ASP A 72 -2.09 4.29 8.61
C ASP A 72 -3.18 4.49 7.56
N ILE A 73 -2.72 4.76 6.35
CA ILE A 73 -3.54 4.91 5.16
C ILE A 73 -4.45 3.69 4.95
N MET A 74 -4.08 2.50 5.42
CA MET A 74 -4.92 1.30 5.29
C MET A 74 -6.14 1.34 6.20
N SER A 75 -5.99 1.82 7.44
CA SER A 75 -7.14 2.07 8.31
C SER A 75 -8.01 3.21 7.78
N ALA A 76 -7.41 4.23 7.15
CA ALA A 76 -8.14 5.27 6.42
C ALA A 76 -8.95 4.71 5.23
N PHE A 77 -8.40 3.71 4.52
CA PHE A 77 -9.07 2.98 3.44
C PHE A 77 -10.20 2.06 3.94
N GLN A 78 -10.02 1.36 5.07
CA GLN A 78 -11.12 0.61 5.69
C GLN A 78 -12.25 1.55 6.12
N GLY A 79 -11.91 2.74 6.60
CA GLY A 79 -12.85 3.83 6.84
C GLY A 79 -13.63 4.24 5.59
N MET A 80 -13.04 4.18 4.38
CA MET A 80 -13.74 4.57 3.15
C MET A 80 -14.97 3.74 2.81
N SER A 81 -15.00 2.45 3.16
CA SER A 81 -16.22 1.63 3.01
C SER A 81 -17.39 2.16 3.86
N VAL A 82 -17.08 2.88 4.94
CA VAL A 82 -18.06 3.60 5.77
C VAL A 82 -18.35 4.99 5.19
N LEU A 83 -17.36 5.62 4.54
CA LEU A 83 -17.51 6.90 3.83
C LEU A 83 -18.33 6.78 2.54
N ASP A 84 -18.51 5.59 1.96
CA ASP A 84 -19.38 5.39 0.79
C ASP A 84 -20.80 5.91 1.04
N ARG A 85 -21.30 5.79 2.28
CA ARG A 85 -22.60 6.35 2.72
C ARG A 85 -22.57 7.88 2.91
N GLN A 86 -21.38 8.47 2.93
CA GLN A 86 -21.11 9.88 3.20
C GLN A 86 -20.43 10.60 2.02
N ILE A 87 -20.30 9.99 0.84
CA ILE A 87 -19.61 10.58 -0.33
C ILE A 87 -20.09 12.00 -0.62
N ALA A 88 -21.39 12.29 -0.51
CA ALA A 88 -21.91 13.63 -0.74
C ALA A 88 -21.41 14.67 0.30
N ALA A 89 -21.31 14.27 1.58
CA ALA A 89 -20.79 15.12 2.64
C ALA A 89 -19.27 15.31 2.50
N LEU A 90 -18.55 14.24 2.14
CA LEU A 90 -17.13 14.25 1.86
C LEU A 90 -16.80 15.14 0.64
N ASP A 91 -17.53 14.99 -0.46
CA ASP A 91 -17.41 15.81 -1.67
C ASP A 91 -17.61 17.30 -1.36
N SER A 92 -18.62 17.65 -0.54
CA SER A 92 -18.84 19.04 -0.12
C SER A 92 -17.64 19.62 0.64
N ARG A 93 -17.09 18.87 1.60
CA ARG A 93 -15.92 19.29 2.38
C ARG A 93 -14.65 19.39 1.54
N LEU A 94 -14.43 18.44 0.64
CA LEU A 94 -13.28 18.48 -0.27
C LEU A 94 -13.40 19.63 -1.28
N LYS A 95 -14.61 19.90 -1.81
CA LYS A 95 -14.88 21.07 -2.66
C LYS A 95 -14.55 22.37 -1.96
N ALA A 96 -14.90 22.50 -0.67
CA ALA A 96 -14.52 23.66 0.14
C ALA A 96 -12.99 23.82 0.28
N ALA A 97 -12.24 22.71 0.27
CA ALA A 97 -10.78 22.71 0.25
C ALA A 97 -10.17 22.92 -1.15
N GLY A 98 -10.98 22.85 -2.22
CA GLY A 98 -10.60 23.18 -3.59
C GLY A 98 -10.51 22.01 -4.56
N MET A 99 -11.05 20.83 -4.24
CA MET A 99 -11.10 19.68 -5.15
C MET A 99 -12.32 18.80 -4.88
N GLY A 100 -13.12 18.44 -5.88
CA GLY A 100 -14.26 17.53 -5.68
C GLY A 100 -13.84 16.06 -5.51
N TRP A 101 -14.72 15.21 -4.98
CA TRP A 101 -14.45 13.78 -4.79
C TRP A 101 -14.03 13.08 -6.08
N ASN A 102 -14.70 13.39 -7.20
CA ASN A 102 -14.41 12.79 -8.51
C ASN A 102 -13.05 13.23 -9.10
N GLU A 103 -12.46 14.29 -8.59
CA GLU A 103 -11.10 14.73 -8.96
C GLU A 103 -10.07 14.22 -7.95
N PHE A 104 -10.44 14.25 -6.66
CA PHE A 104 -9.62 13.83 -5.53
C PHE A 104 -9.30 12.34 -5.61
N TRP A 105 -10.33 11.50 -5.75
CA TRP A 105 -10.16 10.05 -5.68
C TRP A 105 -9.21 9.50 -6.76
N PRO A 106 -9.34 9.88 -8.06
CA PRO A 106 -8.37 9.47 -9.06
C PRO A 106 -6.95 9.97 -8.78
N ALA A 107 -6.79 11.23 -8.35
CA ALA A 107 -5.47 11.79 -8.07
C ALA A 107 -4.80 11.09 -6.87
N TYR A 108 -5.58 10.82 -5.82
CA TYR A 108 -5.16 10.03 -4.67
C TYR A 108 -4.75 8.62 -5.07
N ALA A 109 -5.60 7.88 -5.80
CA ALA A 109 -5.34 6.50 -6.20
C ALA A 109 -4.06 6.37 -7.03
N LYS A 110 -3.87 7.23 -8.04
CA LYS A 110 -2.66 7.25 -8.87
C LYS A 110 -1.41 7.62 -8.06
N THR A 111 -1.52 8.62 -7.18
CA THR A 111 -0.40 9.09 -6.35
C THR A 111 0.03 8.01 -5.37
N MET A 112 -0.91 7.41 -4.65
CA MET A 112 -0.61 6.37 -3.65
C MET A 112 -0.09 5.10 -4.31
N MET A 113 -0.62 4.71 -5.47
CA MET A 113 -0.12 3.56 -6.22
C MET A 113 1.33 3.77 -6.68
N ALA A 114 1.66 4.96 -7.19
CA ALA A 114 3.03 5.30 -7.59
C ALA A 114 3.97 5.46 -6.39
N TYR A 115 3.49 6.02 -5.29
CA TYR A 115 4.23 6.12 -4.03
C TYR A 115 4.57 4.72 -3.47
N SER A 116 3.60 3.81 -3.41
CA SER A 116 3.82 2.43 -2.98
C SER A 116 4.77 1.67 -3.91
N ALA A 117 4.72 1.91 -5.22
CA ALA A 117 5.69 1.34 -6.17
C ALA A 117 7.12 1.79 -5.85
N LEU A 118 7.34 3.07 -5.53
CA LEU A 118 8.66 3.60 -5.15
C LEU A 118 9.17 2.99 -3.82
N LEU A 119 8.27 2.79 -2.85
CA LEU A 119 8.61 2.11 -1.60
C LEU A 119 8.99 0.65 -1.85
N LEU A 120 8.24 -0.05 -2.71
CA LEU A 120 8.54 -1.42 -3.09
C LEU A 120 9.89 -1.54 -3.82
N ASP A 121 10.17 -0.62 -4.75
CA ASP A 121 11.49 -0.57 -5.43
C ASP A 121 12.63 -0.43 -4.41
N SER A 122 12.45 0.39 -3.38
CA SER A 122 13.44 0.57 -2.31
C SER A 122 13.59 -0.69 -1.45
N LEU A 123 12.47 -1.28 -1.02
CA LEU A 123 12.43 -2.53 -0.27
C LEU A 123 13.07 -3.68 -1.02
N LYS A 124 12.86 -3.77 -2.34
CA LYS A 124 13.48 -4.77 -3.18
C LYS A 124 15.00 -4.65 -3.19
N VAL A 125 15.54 -3.43 -3.29
CA VAL A 125 16.99 -3.22 -3.24
C VAL A 125 17.56 -3.65 -1.89
N GLU A 126 16.91 -3.27 -0.78
CA GLU A 126 17.30 -3.71 0.57
C GLU A 126 17.23 -5.22 0.72
N MET A 127 16.14 -5.83 0.23
CA MET A 127 15.96 -7.27 0.31
C MET A 127 16.95 -8.01 -0.58
N GLN A 128 17.20 -7.59 -1.82
CA GLN A 128 18.21 -8.20 -2.69
C GLN A 128 19.60 -8.18 -2.06
N LYS A 129 19.97 -7.08 -1.38
CA LYS A 129 21.21 -7.01 -0.59
C LYS A 129 21.19 -8.04 0.55
N GLY A 130 20.13 -8.05 1.35
CA GLY A 130 19.98 -9.02 2.43
C GLY A 130 19.92 -10.47 1.93
N MET A 131 19.35 -10.74 0.75
CA MET A 131 19.32 -12.06 0.14
C MET A 131 20.72 -12.51 -0.28
N ALA A 132 21.52 -11.61 -0.88
CA ALA A 132 22.90 -11.89 -1.25
C ALA A 132 23.75 -12.18 0.00
N GLU A 133 23.58 -11.39 1.07
CA GLU A 133 24.26 -11.59 2.35
C GLU A 133 23.86 -12.91 3.02
N ASN A 134 22.58 -13.29 2.93
CA ASN A 134 22.05 -14.51 3.55
C ASN A 134 22.16 -15.76 2.67
N GLN A 135 22.67 -15.66 1.43
CA GLN A 135 22.72 -16.80 0.51
C GLN A 135 23.59 -17.95 1.05
N ALA A 136 24.67 -17.62 1.75
CA ALA A 136 25.51 -18.60 2.43
C ALA A 136 24.77 -19.29 3.59
N GLN A 137 24.01 -18.53 4.38
CA GLN A 137 23.21 -19.09 5.48
C GLN A 137 22.07 -19.98 4.97
N ILE A 138 21.41 -19.62 3.87
CA ILE A 138 20.37 -20.45 3.26
C ILE A 138 20.96 -21.78 2.79
N LYS A 139 22.11 -21.76 2.12
CA LYS A 139 22.81 -22.99 1.72
C LYS A 139 23.19 -23.85 2.93
N GLN A 140 23.70 -23.25 4.00
CA GLN A 140 24.00 -23.97 5.25
C GLN A 140 22.74 -24.60 5.87
N MET A 141 21.61 -23.89 5.88
CA MET A 141 20.33 -24.42 6.34
C MET A 141 19.86 -25.61 5.48
N GLU A 142 20.00 -25.52 4.16
CA GLU A 142 19.68 -26.63 3.24
C GLU A 142 20.61 -27.84 3.42
N GLU A 143 21.88 -27.61 3.75
CA GLU A 143 22.84 -28.67 4.06
C GLU A 143 22.54 -29.34 5.40
N LEU A 144 22.19 -28.58 6.44
CA LEU A 144 21.79 -29.12 7.74
C LEU A 144 20.55 -30.02 7.65
N LEU A 145 19.63 -29.75 6.72
CA LEU A 145 18.49 -30.62 6.47
C LEU A 145 18.87 -32.01 5.91
N LYS A 146 20.05 -32.13 5.29
CA LYS A 146 20.58 -33.40 4.77
C LYS A 146 21.32 -34.21 5.82
N ASP A 147 21.69 -33.60 6.96
CA ASP A 147 22.39 -34.29 8.04
C ASP A 147 21.41 -35.21 8.80
N PRO A 148 21.63 -36.54 8.78
CA PRO A 148 20.78 -37.47 9.52
C PRO A 148 20.89 -37.31 11.04
N LYS A 149 21.90 -36.61 11.56
CA LYS A 149 22.15 -36.41 13.00
C LYS A 149 21.35 -35.26 13.60
N ILE A 150 20.75 -34.39 12.78
CA ILE A 150 19.95 -33.26 13.27
C ILE A 150 18.59 -33.79 13.78
N PRO A 151 18.16 -33.41 15.01
CA PRO A 151 16.85 -33.79 15.52
C PRO A 151 15.69 -33.29 14.63
N GLU A 152 14.62 -34.08 14.52
CA GLU A 152 13.46 -33.73 13.66
C GLU A 152 12.81 -32.40 14.05
N ALA A 153 12.76 -32.06 15.34
CA ALA A 153 12.27 -30.76 15.79
C ALA A 153 13.09 -29.60 15.21
N GLN A 154 14.42 -29.76 15.14
CA GLN A 154 15.32 -28.77 14.56
C GLN A 154 15.20 -28.72 13.03
N LYS A 155 15.04 -29.87 12.36
CA LYS A 155 14.75 -29.91 10.91
C LYS A 155 13.45 -29.18 10.58
N ASN A 156 12.41 -29.36 11.38
CA ASN A 156 11.13 -28.67 11.19
C ASN A 156 11.26 -27.16 11.36
N ALA A 157 12.04 -26.69 12.34
CA ALA A 157 12.32 -25.26 12.52
C ALA A 157 13.10 -24.66 11.33
N ILE A 158 14.07 -25.41 10.78
CA ILE A 158 14.82 -24.99 9.59
C ILE A 158 13.90 -24.93 8.36
N LYS A 159 13.06 -25.94 8.14
CA LYS A 159 12.07 -25.95 7.05
C LYS A 159 11.10 -24.77 7.14
N ALA A 160 10.61 -24.47 8.34
CA ALA A 160 9.72 -23.32 8.56
C ALA A 160 10.40 -21.99 8.22
N SER A 161 11.67 -21.83 8.61
CA SER A 161 12.46 -20.63 8.29
C SER A 161 12.68 -20.46 6.79
N LEU A 162 13.04 -21.55 6.09
CA LEU A 162 13.22 -21.54 4.63
C LEU A 162 11.91 -21.25 3.89
N GLU A 163 10.80 -21.82 4.34
CA GLU A 163 9.48 -21.57 3.76
C GLU A 163 9.03 -20.12 3.97
N ALA A 164 9.23 -19.54 5.16
CA ALA A 164 8.93 -18.13 5.42
C ALA A 164 9.73 -17.18 4.50
N TYR A 165 11.01 -17.52 4.24
CA TYR A 165 11.85 -16.76 3.31
C TYR A 165 11.34 -16.85 1.86
N LYS A 166 10.95 -18.06 1.42
CA LYS A 166 10.37 -18.29 0.10
C LYS A 166 9.05 -17.54 -0.08
N GLN A 167 8.16 -17.59 0.90
CA GLN A 167 6.89 -16.88 0.90
C GLN A 167 7.07 -15.36 0.85
N SER A 168 8.05 -14.83 1.59
CA SER A 168 8.40 -13.40 1.54
C SER A 168 8.82 -12.98 0.13
N THR A 169 9.68 -13.80 -0.52
CA THR A 169 10.13 -13.55 -1.90
C THR A 169 8.96 -13.63 -2.90
N GLN A 170 8.08 -14.62 -2.76
CA GLN A 170 6.90 -14.77 -3.60
C GLN A 170 5.95 -13.58 -3.47
N THR A 171 5.71 -13.11 -2.25
CA THR A 171 4.85 -11.95 -1.98
C THR A 171 5.38 -10.72 -2.70
N LEU A 172 6.68 -10.44 -2.62
CA LEU A 172 7.29 -9.29 -3.32
C LEU A 172 7.16 -9.39 -4.84
N ASN A 173 7.35 -10.58 -5.41
CA ASN A 173 7.21 -10.80 -6.85
C ASN A 173 5.75 -10.60 -7.31
N GLN A 174 4.79 -11.01 -6.49
CA GLN A 174 3.37 -10.76 -6.75
C GLN A 174 3.05 -9.26 -6.69
N MET A 175 3.57 -8.56 -5.68
CA MET A 175 3.44 -7.10 -5.59
C MET A 175 4.08 -6.41 -6.79
N ASP A 176 5.27 -6.85 -7.19
CA ASP A 176 5.96 -6.31 -8.36
C ASP A 176 5.13 -6.42 -9.63
N THR A 177 4.46 -7.54 -9.83
CA THR A 177 3.59 -7.75 -11.00
C THR A 177 2.45 -6.73 -11.05
N ILE A 178 1.95 -6.31 -9.89
CA ILE A 178 0.90 -5.29 -9.78
C ILE A 178 1.51 -3.91 -10.03
N TYR A 179 2.60 -3.56 -9.36
CA TYR A 179 3.21 -2.24 -9.46
C TYR A 179 3.98 -2.01 -10.78
N ALA A 180 4.31 -3.06 -11.53
CA ALA A 180 4.83 -2.98 -12.89
C ALA A 180 3.84 -2.28 -13.85
N LYS A 181 2.55 -2.29 -13.53
CA LYS A 181 1.51 -1.58 -14.30
C LYS A 181 1.51 -0.07 -14.06
N VAL A 182 2.23 0.42 -13.05
CA VAL A 182 2.29 1.85 -12.73
C VAL A 182 3.12 2.58 -13.79
N PRO A 183 2.57 3.61 -14.46
CA PRO A 183 3.32 4.40 -15.42
C PRO A 183 4.60 4.97 -14.81
N GLN A 184 5.73 4.85 -15.51
CA GLN A 184 7.01 5.40 -15.04
C GLN A 184 6.93 6.91 -14.80
N ALA A 185 6.21 7.64 -15.66
CA ALA A 185 5.97 9.07 -15.49
C ALA A 185 5.29 9.42 -14.15
N ASN A 186 4.37 8.56 -13.66
CA ASN A 186 3.74 8.77 -12.36
C ASN A 186 4.76 8.58 -11.23
N LYS A 187 5.60 7.53 -11.30
CA LYS A 187 6.67 7.27 -10.32
C LYS A 187 7.66 8.44 -10.29
N ASP A 188 8.07 8.95 -11.44
CA ASP A 188 9.01 10.07 -11.50
C ASP A 188 8.40 11.38 -11.00
N LEU A 189 7.11 11.62 -11.27
CA LEU A 189 6.36 12.75 -10.72
C LEU A 189 6.25 12.65 -9.20
N VAL A 190 5.77 11.52 -8.68
CA VAL A 190 5.64 11.30 -7.23
C VAL A 190 6.99 11.37 -6.54
N ARG A 191 8.08 10.90 -7.16
CA ARG A 191 9.43 11.02 -6.61
C ARG A 191 9.84 12.47 -6.34
N ARG A 192 9.44 13.43 -7.20
CA ARG A 192 9.70 14.86 -6.97
C ARG A 192 8.99 15.41 -5.73
N TYR A 193 7.81 14.87 -5.43
CA TYR A 193 7.00 15.26 -4.28
C TYR A 193 7.13 14.34 -3.07
N PHE A 194 8.03 13.36 -3.11
CA PHE A 194 8.11 12.28 -2.13
C PHE A 194 8.29 12.79 -0.70
N LYS A 195 9.14 13.80 -0.50
CA LYS A 195 9.31 14.45 0.81
C LYS A 195 8.02 15.11 1.29
N THR A 196 7.37 15.90 0.44
CA THR A 196 6.10 16.56 0.79
C THR A 196 5.00 15.55 1.13
N ILE A 197 4.90 14.48 0.36
CA ILE A 197 3.97 13.37 0.63
C ILE A 197 4.28 12.76 2.00
N ASN A 198 5.55 12.44 2.28
CA ASN A 198 5.95 11.90 3.57
C ASN A 198 5.67 12.83 4.74
N ASP A 199 5.95 14.13 4.58
CA ASP A 199 5.71 15.12 5.63
C ASP A 199 4.21 15.23 5.94
N ILE A 200 3.34 15.12 4.93
CA ILE A 200 1.87 15.10 5.12
C ILE A 200 1.41 13.80 5.79
N LEU A 201 1.93 12.65 5.36
CA LEU A 201 1.48 11.34 5.82
C LEU A 201 2.01 10.97 7.22
N ASN A 202 3.17 11.48 7.61
CA ASN A 202 3.80 11.20 8.91
C ASN A 202 3.71 12.42 9.85
N ARG A 203 2.67 13.24 9.71
CA ARG A 203 2.41 14.35 10.64
C ARG A 203 2.09 13.79 12.03
N ASP A 204 2.69 14.38 13.05
CA ASP A 204 2.45 14.07 14.47
C ASP A 204 1.07 14.58 14.94
#